data_AF-A0A813K488-F1
#
_entry.id   AF-A0A813K488-F1
#
_cell.length_a   1.000
_cell.length_b   1.000
_cell.length_c   1.000
_cell.angle_alpha   90.00
_cell.angle_beta   90.00
_cell.angle_gamma   90.00
#
_symmetry.space_group_name_H-M   'P 1'
#
loop_
_entity.id
_entity.type
_entity.pdbx_description
1 polymer ?
#
loop_
_entity_poly.entity_id
_entity_poly.type
_entity_poly.pdbx_seq_one_letter_code
_entity_poly.pdbx_strand_id
1 'polypeptide(L)'
;VDASALEALCGNAATAMSASIGVDFAMHVGLIPTFLQPLFLILLLQDASGNIAEARVLICGFVAAKPKHITGDRPDAKCTNWCAWLASPDLLSTPGDEGALWDWQYAVRDAHAEKILDVVECDALHLESAVSLGKWTGFP
;
A
#
# COMPACT_ATOMS: atom_id res chain seq x y z
N VAL A 1 19.34 -0.39 12.86
CA VAL A 1 18.66 0.93 12.85
C VAL A 1 18.86 1.55 14.21
N ASP A 2 19.35 2.78 14.30
CA ASP A 2 19.43 3.46 15.60
C ASP A 2 18.01 3.82 16.10
N ALA A 3 17.83 3.95 17.42
CA ALA A 3 16.52 4.16 18.03
C ALA A 3 15.81 5.44 17.54
N SER A 4 16.55 6.52 17.28
CA SER A 4 16.04 7.79 16.79
C SER A 4 15.57 7.69 15.33
N ALA A 5 16.31 6.96 14.49
CA ALA A 5 15.90 6.67 13.11
C ALA A 5 14.64 5.78 13.06
N LEU A 6 14.51 4.83 13.98
CA LEU A 6 13.31 4.00 14.10
C LEU A 6 12.08 4.82 14.55
N GLU A 7 12.26 5.74 15.50
CA GLU A 7 11.18 6.61 15.97
C GLU A 7 10.68 7.55 14.86
N ALA A 8 11.60 8.19 14.12
CA ALA A 8 11.27 9.03 12.98
C ALA A 8 10.54 8.24 11.87
N LEU A 9 11.00 7.02 11.57
CA LEU A 9 10.36 6.13 10.61
C LEU A 9 8.93 5.78 11.05
N CYS A 10 8.73 5.43 12.31
CA CYS A 10 7.40 5.13 12.85
C CYS A 10 6.47 6.34 12.78
N GLY A 11 6.96 7.54 13.08
CA GLY A 11 6.21 8.79 12.96
C GLY A 11 5.79 9.06 11.51
N ASN A 12 6.74 9.00 10.57
CA ASN A 12 6.46 9.21 9.14
C ASN A 12 5.50 8.14 8.59
N ALA A 13 5.67 6.88 9.00
CA ALA A 13 4.75 5.80 8.61
C ALA A 13 3.34 6.04 9.18
N ALA A 14 3.20 6.48 10.43
CA ALA A 14 1.90 6.80 11.02
C ALA A 14 1.19 7.92 10.25
N THR A 15 1.91 8.97 9.85
CA THR A 15 1.39 10.05 8.99
C THR A 15 0.95 9.52 7.62
N ALA A 16 1.71 8.57 7.05
CA ALA A 16 1.40 7.93 5.77
C ALA A 16 0.12 7.07 5.82
N MET A 17 -0.12 6.39 6.93
CA MET A 17 -1.16 5.37 7.09
C MET A 17 -2.53 5.95 7.46
N SER A 18 -2.88 7.16 6.96
CA SER A 18 -4.23 7.68 7.20
C SER A 18 -5.26 6.93 6.34
N ALA A 19 -6.29 6.38 7.00
CA ALA A 19 -7.36 5.67 6.30
C ALA A 19 -8.10 6.56 5.27
N SER A 20 -8.07 7.88 5.45
CA SER A 20 -8.60 8.86 4.49
C SER A 20 -7.91 8.78 3.12
N ILE A 21 -6.60 8.52 3.05
CA ILE A 21 -5.87 8.47 1.77
C ILE A 21 -6.43 7.38 0.85
N GLY A 22 -6.69 6.18 1.39
CA GLY A 22 -7.26 5.08 0.61
C GLY A 22 -8.69 5.38 0.13
N VAL A 23 -9.49 6.07 0.96
CA VAL A 23 -10.84 6.53 0.60
C VAL A 23 -10.78 7.60 -0.50
N ASP A 24 -10.00 8.66 -0.26
CA ASP A 24 -9.88 9.82 -1.15
C ASP A 24 -9.36 9.40 -2.52
N PHE A 25 -8.38 8.49 -2.54
CA PHE A 25 -7.90 7.87 -3.75
C PHE A 25 -9.02 7.13 -4.49
N ALA A 26 -9.70 6.19 -3.82
CA ALA A 26 -10.75 5.39 -4.44
C ALA A 26 -11.84 6.28 -5.03
N MET A 27 -12.26 7.33 -4.31
CA MET A 27 -13.19 8.33 -4.82
C MET A 27 -12.64 9.10 -6.03
N HIS A 28 -11.38 9.54 -5.99
CA HIS A 28 -10.73 10.30 -7.06
C HIS A 28 -10.67 9.51 -8.37
N VAL A 29 -10.39 8.21 -8.32
CA VAL A 29 -10.35 7.35 -9.51
C VAL A 29 -11.69 6.69 -9.87
N GLY A 30 -12.79 7.11 -9.22
CA GLY A 30 -14.14 6.64 -9.52
C GLY A 30 -14.41 5.19 -9.11
N LEU A 31 -13.65 4.66 -8.15
CA LEU A 31 -13.85 3.35 -7.56
C LEU A 31 -14.77 3.46 -6.33
N ILE A 32 -15.54 2.40 -6.07
CA ILE A 32 -16.33 2.29 -4.85
C ILE A 32 -15.46 1.55 -3.83
N PRO A 33 -14.95 2.23 -2.79
CA PRO A 33 -14.23 1.55 -1.72
C PRO A 33 -15.22 0.61 -1.06
N THR A 34 -15.03 -0.70 -1.25
CA THR A 34 -15.97 -1.66 -0.71
C THR A 34 -15.36 -2.32 0.51
N PHE A 35 -15.57 -1.65 1.65
CA PHE A 35 -15.12 -2.06 2.98
C PHE A 35 -13.60 -2.09 3.11
N LEU A 36 -13.05 -0.89 3.23
CA LEU A 36 -11.64 -0.58 3.47
C LEU A 36 -11.17 -1.19 4.80
N GLN A 37 -10.75 -2.44 4.77
CA GLN A 37 -9.70 -2.95 5.66
C GLN A 37 -8.39 -2.95 4.87
N PRO A 38 -7.81 -1.78 4.57
CA PRO A 38 -6.54 -1.72 3.90
C PRO A 38 -5.50 -2.46 4.74
N LEU A 39 -4.71 -3.29 4.08
CA LEU A 39 -3.51 -3.83 4.69
C LEU A 39 -2.39 -2.82 4.47
N PHE A 40 -1.85 -2.32 5.58
CA PHE A 40 -0.69 -1.46 5.58
C PHE A 40 0.57 -2.30 5.73
N LEU A 41 1.55 -2.07 4.85
CA LEU A 41 2.85 -2.72 4.90
C LEU A 41 3.92 -1.62 5.01
N ILE A 42 4.93 -1.87 5.83
CA ILE A 42 6.16 -1.07 5.82
C ILE A 42 7.21 -1.91 5.10
N LEU A 43 7.68 -1.41 3.96
CA LEU A 43 8.79 -2.02 3.23
C LEU A 43 10.09 -1.33 3.62
N LEU A 44 11.09 -2.14 3.97
CA LEU A 44 12.44 -1.71 4.30
C LEU A 44 13.38 -2.33 3.29
N LEU A 45 13.94 -1.51 2.40
CA LEU A 45 14.94 -1.98 1.45
C LEU A 45 16.33 -1.79 2.02
N GLN A 46 17.16 -2.82 1.87
CA GLN A 46 18.55 -2.79 2.31
C GLN A 46 19.49 -2.55 1.12
N ASP A 47 20.59 -1.83 1.37
CA ASP A 47 21.72 -1.75 0.46
C ASP A 47 22.53 -3.07 0.45
N ALA A 48 23.56 -3.13 -0.42
CA ALA A 48 24.46 -4.29 -0.49
C ALA A 48 25.26 -4.55 0.80
N SER A 49 25.28 -3.59 1.73
CA SER A 49 25.93 -3.70 3.04
C SER A 49 24.96 -4.11 4.15
N GLY A 50 23.67 -4.31 3.83
CA GLY A 50 22.61 -4.69 4.78
C GLY A 50 22.02 -3.52 5.57
N ASN A 51 22.36 -2.27 5.24
CA ASN A 51 21.77 -1.10 5.88
C ASN A 51 20.45 -0.72 5.20
N ILE A 52 19.48 -0.22 5.96
CA ILE A 52 18.23 0.28 5.36
C ILE A 52 18.55 1.53 4.53
N ALA A 53 18.30 1.43 3.23
CA ALA A 53 18.53 2.49 2.25
C ALA A 53 17.24 3.23 1.88
N GLU A 54 16.10 2.53 1.87
CA GLU A 54 14.78 3.12 1.63
C GLU A 54 13.74 2.51 2.58
N ALA A 55 12.75 3.31 2.94
CA ALA A 55 11.58 2.83 3.66
C ALA A 55 10.29 3.39 3.06
N ARG A 56 9.27 2.56 2.84
CA ARG A 56 8.00 2.99 2.24
C ARG A 56 6.80 2.37 2.94
N VAL A 57 5.67 3.08 2.91
CA VAL A 57 4.36 2.51 3.25
C VAL A 57 3.68 2.05 1.97
N LEU A 58 3.13 0.83 2.02
CA LEU A 58 2.17 0.36 1.03
C LEU A 58 0.79 0.19 1.66
N ILE A 59 -0.22 0.51 0.88
CA ILE A 59 -1.62 0.25 1.21
C ILE A 59 -2.16 -0.68 0.10
N CYS A 60 -2.51 -1.94 0.42
CA CYS A 60 -3.30 -2.80 -0.49
C CYS A 60 -4.73 -2.91 0.02
N GLY A 61 -5.68 -2.80 -0.91
CA GLY A 61 -7.10 -2.98 -0.65
C GLY A 61 -7.84 -3.50 -1.86
N PHE A 62 -8.88 -4.29 -1.63
CA PHE A 62 -9.80 -4.67 -2.69
C PHE A 62 -10.58 -3.45 -3.22
N VAL A 63 -10.78 -3.40 -4.54
CA VAL A 63 -11.49 -2.31 -5.21
C VAL A 63 -12.52 -2.83 -6.21
N ALA A 64 -13.65 -2.13 -6.30
CA ALA A 64 -14.69 -2.46 -7.27
C ALA A 64 -15.16 -1.22 -8.03
N ALA A 65 -15.39 -1.40 -9.33
CA ALA A 65 -16.08 -0.40 -10.13
C ALA A 65 -17.60 -0.39 -9.91
N LYS A 66 -18.21 -1.50 -9.47
CA LYS A 66 -19.66 -1.65 -9.31
C LYS A 66 -19.99 -2.56 -8.11
N PRO A 67 -21.13 -2.33 -7.41
CA PRO A 67 -21.55 -3.15 -6.27
C PRO A 67 -21.63 -4.66 -6.57
N LYS A 68 -22.03 -5.03 -7.80
CA LYS A 68 -22.16 -6.43 -8.23
C LYS A 68 -20.83 -7.19 -8.36
N HIS A 69 -19.70 -6.49 -8.35
CA HIS A 69 -18.37 -7.13 -8.42
C HIS A 69 -17.86 -7.55 -7.04
N ILE A 70 -18.54 -7.13 -5.97
CA ILE A 70 -18.19 -7.48 -4.61
C ILE A 70 -18.83 -8.81 -4.27
N THR A 71 -18.01 -9.68 -3.72
CA THR A 71 -18.41 -10.98 -3.19
C THR A 71 -18.11 -11.02 -1.70
N GLY A 72 -18.64 -12.04 -1.00
CA GLY A 72 -18.60 -12.10 0.45
C GLY A 72 -19.83 -11.46 1.10
N ASP A 73 -20.28 -12.04 2.22
CA ASP A 73 -21.50 -11.68 2.93
C ASP A 73 -21.23 -10.88 4.22
N ARG A 74 -19.99 -10.90 4.71
CA ARG A 74 -19.56 -10.20 5.93
C ARG A 74 -18.59 -9.05 5.62
N PRO A 75 -18.63 -7.93 6.36
CA PRO A 75 -17.76 -6.78 6.10
C PRO A 75 -16.25 -7.09 6.05
N ASP A 76 -15.78 -8.04 6.88
CA ASP A 76 -14.39 -8.51 6.98
C ASP A 76 -14.01 -9.56 5.94
N ALA A 77 -14.99 -10.10 5.22
CA ALA A 77 -14.82 -11.13 4.20
C ALA A 77 -15.20 -10.64 2.80
N LYS A 78 -15.38 -9.31 2.63
CA LYS A 78 -15.67 -8.74 1.31
C LYS A 78 -14.42 -8.70 0.47
N CYS A 79 -14.53 -9.25 -0.72
CA CYS A 79 -13.45 -9.28 -1.70
C CYS A 79 -13.98 -8.98 -3.11
N THR A 80 -13.04 -8.74 -4.01
CA THR A 80 -13.28 -8.47 -5.42
C THR A 80 -12.15 -9.10 -6.22
N ASN A 81 -12.33 -9.24 -7.53
CA ASN A 81 -11.27 -9.70 -8.41
C ASN A 81 -10.14 -8.66 -8.59
N TRP A 82 -10.07 -7.56 -7.84
CA TRP A 82 -9.02 -6.56 -8.04
C TRP A 82 -8.45 -6.03 -6.70
N CYS A 83 -7.12 -5.96 -6.55
CA CYS A 83 -6.48 -5.15 -5.50
C CYS A 83 -5.85 -3.89 -6.12
N ALA A 84 -6.08 -2.77 -5.45
CA ALA A 84 -5.35 -1.53 -5.62
C ALA A 84 -4.20 -1.43 -4.62
N TRP A 85 -3.05 -0.98 -5.10
CA TRP A 85 -1.85 -0.73 -4.32
C TRP A 85 -1.52 0.75 -4.37
N LEU A 86 -1.31 1.37 -3.21
CA LEU A 86 -0.80 2.73 -3.07
C LEU A 86 0.53 2.68 -2.36
N ALA A 87 1.57 3.28 -2.96
CA ALA A 87 2.91 3.34 -2.39
C ALA A 87 3.29 4.78 -2.06
N SER A 88 3.80 5.00 -0.85
CA SER A 88 4.29 6.30 -0.42
C SER A 88 5.61 6.65 -1.12
N PRO A 89 6.01 7.93 -1.07
CA PRO A 89 7.42 8.31 -1.21
C PRO A 89 8.32 7.58 -0.20
N ASP A 90 9.63 7.66 -0.40
CA ASP A 90 10.59 7.15 0.58
C ASP A 90 10.54 8.00 1.86
N LEU A 91 10.23 7.35 2.97
CA LEU A 91 10.04 7.92 4.30
C LEU A 91 11.34 8.36 4.94
N LEU A 92 12.49 7.86 4.46
CA LEU A 92 13.81 8.25 4.95
C LEU A 92 14.27 9.57 4.34
N SER A 93 13.91 9.82 3.07
CA SER A 93 14.23 11.06 2.35
C SER A 93 13.13 12.12 2.38
N THR A 94 11.89 11.74 2.72
CA THR A 94 10.74 12.65 2.77
C THR A 94 10.28 12.83 4.23
N PRO A 95 10.64 13.95 4.90
CA PRO A 95 10.12 14.22 6.24
C PRO A 95 8.60 14.41 6.17
N GLY A 96 7.87 13.66 6.99
CA GLY A 96 6.41 13.71 7.02
C GLY A 96 5.92 14.83 7.93
N ASP A 97 5.53 15.97 7.36
CA ASP A 97 4.71 16.94 8.08
C ASP A 97 3.25 16.46 8.16
N GLU A 98 2.58 16.66 9.29
CA GLU A 98 1.14 16.42 9.40
C GLU A 98 0.39 17.21 8.32
N GLY A 99 -0.41 16.52 7.50
CA GLY A 99 -1.18 17.14 6.42
C GLY A 99 -0.40 17.34 5.11
N ALA A 100 0.82 16.81 4.98
CA ALA A 100 1.55 16.82 3.72
C ALA A 100 0.77 16.05 2.63
N LEU A 101 0.55 16.71 1.49
CA LEU A 101 0.00 16.09 0.28
C LEU A 101 1.11 15.29 -0.40
N TRP A 102 1.19 14.01 -0.10
CA TRP A 102 2.18 13.13 -0.74
C TRP A 102 1.73 12.71 -2.13
N ASP A 103 2.68 12.66 -3.06
CA ASP A 103 2.46 12.06 -4.37
C ASP A 103 2.57 10.53 -4.24
N TRP A 104 1.42 9.88 -4.11
CA TRP A 104 1.34 8.43 -4.04
C TRP A 104 1.48 7.79 -5.42
N GLN A 105 2.26 6.72 -5.50
CA GLN A 105 2.28 5.85 -6.67
C GLN A 105 1.16 4.81 -6.55
N TYR A 106 0.58 4.39 -7.68
CA TYR A 106 -0.58 3.52 -7.69
C TYR A 106 -0.50 2.43 -8.77
N ALA A 107 -1.03 1.24 -8.43
CA ALA A 107 -1.30 0.17 -9.38
C ALA A 107 -2.60 -0.58 -9.05
N VAL A 108 -3.30 -1.10 -10.07
CA VAL A 108 -4.37 -2.11 -9.90
C VAL A 108 -3.93 -3.38 -10.57
N ARG A 109 -4.36 -4.51 -10.02
CA ARG A 109 -4.25 -5.80 -10.69
C ARG A 109 -5.47 -6.66 -10.45
N ASP A 110 -5.55 -7.73 -11.24
CA ASP A 110 -6.45 -8.84 -10.98
C ASP A 110 -5.95 -9.61 -9.74
N ALA A 111 -6.85 -9.85 -8.79
CA ALA A 111 -6.58 -10.50 -7.53
C ALA A 111 -7.66 -11.55 -7.31
N HIS A 112 -7.38 -12.80 -7.70
CA HIS A 112 -8.27 -13.92 -7.50
C HIS A 112 -8.08 -14.55 -6.11
N ALA A 113 -8.31 -13.76 -5.06
CA ALA A 113 -8.12 -14.21 -3.67
C ALA A 113 -9.24 -13.72 -2.76
N GLU A 114 -9.50 -14.48 -1.70
CA GLU A 114 -10.53 -14.15 -0.71
C GLU A 114 -10.03 -13.17 0.36
N LYS A 115 -8.72 -13.15 0.63
CA LYS A 115 -8.11 -12.28 1.64
C LYS A 115 -6.98 -11.46 1.02
N ILE A 116 -6.87 -10.21 1.47
CA ILE A 116 -5.78 -9.31 1.05
C ILE A 116 -4.41 -9.90 1.41
N LEU A 117 -4.30 -10.58 2.56
CA LEU A 117 -3.04 -11.20 2.97
C LEU A 117 -2.53 -12.21 1.94
N ASP A 118 -3.42 -13.05 1.40
CA ASP A 118 -3.07 -14.03 0.37
C ASP A 118 -2.54 -13.33 -0.89
N VAL A 119 -3.10 -12.16 -1.23
CA VAL A 119 -2.64 -11.32 -2.35
C VAL A 119 -1.25 -10.73 -2.08
N VAL A 120 -0.96 -10.34 -0.85
CA VAL A 120 0.37 -9.82 -0.47
C VAL A 120 1.41 -10.93 -0.49
N GLU A 121 1.10 -12.09 0.09
CA GLU A 121 2.02 -13.23 0.17
C GLU A 121 2.40 -13.78 -1.21
N CYS A 122 1.42 -13.89 -2.12
CA CYS A 122 1.69 -14.27 -3.51
C CYS A 122 2.67 -13.32 -4.22
N ASP A 123 2.71 -12.07 -3.79
CA ASP A 123 3.41 -11.01 -4.49
C ASP A 123 4.63 -10.46 -3.78
N ALA A 124 4.99 -11.03 -2.62
CA ALA A 124 6.12 -10.59 -1.81
C ALA A 124 7.41 -10.40 -2.64
N LEU A 125 7.73 -11.36 -3.53
CA LEU A 125 8.91 -11.30 -4.40
C LEU A 125 8.84 -10.17 -5.45
N HIS A 126 7.65 -9.90 -5.97
CA HIS A 126 7.45 -8.83 -6.94
C HIS A 126 7.47 -7.46 -6.27
N LEU A 127 7.00 -7.36 -5.01
CA LEU A 127 7.04 -6.12 -4.23
C LEU A 127 8.47 -5.68 -3.95
N GLU A 128 9.39 -6.59 -3.62
CA GLU A 128 10.81 -6.23 -3.46
C GLU A 128 11.41 -5.69 -4.78
N SER A 129 11.12 -6.37 -5.89
CA SER A 129 11.60 -5.97 -7.22
C SER A 129 11.01 -4.63 -7.66
N ALA A 130 9.72 -4.40 -7.40
CA ALA A 130 9.00 -3.17 -7.68
C ALA A 130 9.66 -1.92 -7.14
N VAL A 131 10.01 -2.02 -5.86
CA VAL A 131 10.54 -0.90 -5.11
C VAL A 131 11.96 -0.62 -5.56
N SER A 132 12.77 -1.67 -5.75
CA SER A 132 14.17 -1.55 -6.19
C SER A 132 14.33 -0.84 -7.54
N LEU A 133 13.32 -0.95 -8.41
CA LEU A 133 13.33 -0.33 -9.75
C LEU A 133 12.71 1.08 -9.76
N GLY A 134 12.11 1.51 -8.65
CA GLY A 134 11.41 2.80 -8.55
C GLY A 134 10.24 2.95 -9.51
N LYS A 135 9.74 1.85 -10.09
CA LYS A 135 8.69 1.83 -11.11
C LYS A 135 7.61 0.85 -10.72
N TRP A 136 6.48 1.38 -10.31
CA TRP A 136 5.27 0.60 -10.01
C TRP A 136 4.33 0.61 -11.22
N THR A 137 4.53 -0.31 -12.16
CA THR A 137 3.57 -0.56 -13.25
C THR A 137 3.12 -2.01 -13.19
N GLY A 138 1.87 -2.25 -12.79
CA GLY A 138 1.15 -3.53 -12.85
C GLY A 138 2.04 -4.78 -12.80
N PHE A 139 2.59 -5.10 -11.61
CA PHE A 139 3.57 -6.19 -11.42
C PHE A 139 3.12 -7.52 -12.04
N PRO A 140 4.10 -8.24 -12.65
CA PRO A 140 3.99 -8.95 -13.92
C PRO A 140 2.78 -9.86 -14.11
#